data_AF-A0A1S3SM61-F1
#
_entry.id   AF-A0A1S3SM61-F1
#
_cell.length_a   1.000
_cell.length_b   1.000
_cell.length_c   1.000
_cell.angle_alpha   90.00
_cell.angle_beta   90.00
_cell.angle_gamma   90.00
#
_symmetry.space_group_name_H-M   'P 1'
#
loop_
_entity.id
_entity.type
_entity.pdbx_description
1 polymer ?
#
loop_
_entity_poly.entity_id
_entity_poly.type
_entity_poly.pdbx_seq_one_letter_code
_entity_poly.pdbx_strand_id
1 'polypeptide(L)'
;MTEEAFDVVVVGSCMTDLVSQAPRLPKAGETIHGHKFFIGFGGKGANQCIQAARMGAKTAMVCKVGKDFFGENYIQNFKDNGVSTEFVGQTVDSATGAASIIVNDAGENAIVIVAGANLLLGGEDLRRALPALSRAKVMVCQLEVSPDTSLQALRLSHENNVKTIFNPAPAIPVLDPEFYRASDVFCCNESEAELLTGVAVASIEDAGRAGQELLRRGCSSVIITLGSRGCVVLSAQEPSSPSHHVPTKPVTTVDTTRKASDQPTSLQQKREQAENE
;
A
#
# COMPACT_ATOMS: atom_id res chain seq x y z
N MET A 1 20.89 5.51 26.44
CA MET A 1 20.55 6.02 25.11
C MET A 1 19.09 5.65 24.88
N THR A 2 18.18 6.61 24.95
CA THR A 2 16.77 6.34 24.62
C THR A 2 16.72 6.06 23.13
N GLU A 3 16.56 4.80 22.72
CA GLU A 3 16.27 4.47 21.32
C GLU A 3 15.08 5.31 20.87
N GLU A 4 15.33 6.23 19.94
CA GLU A 4 14.32 7.16 19.45
C GLU A 4 13.19 6.40 18.76
N ALA A 5 11.96 6.63 19.20
CA ALA A 5 10.76 6.01 18.64
C ALA A 5 10.52 6.45 17.18
N PHE A 6 9.93 5.56 16.38
CA PHE A 6 9.49 5.87 15.01
C PHE A 6 8.19 6.69 15.02
N ASP A 7 8.02 7.60 14.06
CA ASP A 7 6.73 8.26 13.86
C ASP A 7 5.72 7.29 13.25
N VAL A 8 6.15 6.51 12.25
CA VAL A 8 5.30 5.57 11.52
C VAL A 8 6.01 4.23 11.38
N VAL A 9 5.34 3.16 11.79
CA VAL A 9 5.77 1.78 11.51
C VAL A 9 4.77 1.17 10.53
N VAL A 10 5.27 0.58 9.45
CA VAL A 10 4.42 -0.10 8.47
C VAL A 10 4.68 -1.60 8.53
N VAL A 11 3.61 -2.38 8.76
CA VAL A 11 3.63 -3.84 8.66
C VAL A 11 2.96 -4.22 7.35
N GLY A 12 3.71 -4.72 6.38
CA GLY A 12 3.14 -4.97 5.07
C GLY A 12 4.09 -5.50 4.02
N SER A 13 3.65 -5.40 2.78
CA SER A 13 4.23 -6.05 1.63
C SER A 13 5.36 -5.27 0.96
N CYS A 14 6.22 -6.02 0.27
CA CYS A 14 7.19 -5.56 -0.72
C CYS A 14 7.00 -6.38 -1.99
N MET A 15 6.85 -5.72 -3.15
CA MET A 15 6.60 -6.39 -4.42
C MET A 15 7.51 -5.80 -5.49
N THR A 16 8.32 -6.62 -6.15
CA THR A 16 9.06 -6.18 -7.33
C THR A 16 8.11 -6.16 -8.53
N ASP A 17 7.94 -4.97 -9.11
CA ASP A 17 7.10 -4.79 -10.30
C ASP A 17 7.93 -5.07 -11.55
N LEU A 18 7.58 -6.12 -12.30
CA LEU A 18 8.22 -6.52 -13.55
C LEU A 18 7.33 -6.08 -14.71
N VAL A 19 7.62 -4.92 -15.30
CA VAL A 19 6.70 -4.26 -16.24
C VAL A 19 7.17 -4.44 -17.68
N SER A 20 6.31 -5.04 -18.50
CA SER A 20 6.45 -5.14 -19.96
C SER A 20 5.45 -4.22 -20.65
N GLN A 21 5.92 -3.31 -21.49
CA GLN A 21 5.06 -2.51 -22.37
C GLN A 21 4.93 -3.19 -23.74
N ALA A 22 3.70 -3.34 -24.23
CA ALA A 22 3.39 -4.09 -25.44
C ALA A 22 2.29 -3.37 -26.25
N PRO A 23 2.15 -3.64 -27.56
CA PRO A 23 1.13 -2.96 -28.37
C PRO A 23 -0.30 -3.36 -27.98
N ARG A 24 -0.45 -4.57 -27.43
CA ARG A 24 -1.72 -5.13 -26.94
C ARG A 24 -1.44 -6.16 -25.85
N LEU A 25 -2.48 -6.53 -25.10
CA LEU A 25 -2.39 -7.68 -24.20
C LEU A 25 -2.32 -8.99 -25.02
N PRO A 26 -1.49 -9.97 -24.61
CA PRO A 26 -1.46 -11.28 -25.25
C PRO A 26 -2.74 -12.06 -24.92
N LYS A 27 -3.24 -12.84 -25.89
CA LYS A 27 -4.27 -13.84 -25.66
C LYS A 27 -3.63 -15.16 -25.22
N ALA A 28 -4.43 -16.06 -24.69
CA ALA A 28 -3.98 -17.40 -24.30
C ALA A 28 -3.27 -18.10 -25.48
N GLY A 29 -2.04 -18.57 -25.23
CA GLY A 29 -1.20 -19.26 -26.23
C GLY A 29 -0.41 -18.35 -27.16
N GLU A 30 -0.57 -17.02 -27.09
CA GLU A 30 0.20 -16.10 -27.92
C GLU A 30 1.56 -15.75 -27.32
N THR A 31 2.52 -15.49 -28.19
CA THR A 31 3.78 -14.79 -27.87
C THR A 31 3.80 -13.51 -28.69
N ILE A 32 4.07 -12.37 -28.05
CA ILE A 32 4.14 -11.06 -28.70
C ILE A 32 5.46 -10.37 -28.33
N HIS A 33 5.94 -9.49 -29.20
CA HIS A 33 7.07 -8.63 -28.89
C HIS A 33 6.59 -7.37 -28.18
N GLY A 34 7.22 -7.06 -27.05
CA GLY A 34 7.07 -5.78 -26.36
C GLY A 34 8.01 -4.71 -26.92
N HIS A 35 7.88 -3.50 -26.38
CA HIS A 35 8.69 -2.33 -26.77
C HIS A 35 9.66 -1.91 -25.67
N LYS A 36 9.31 -2.14 -24.41
CA LYS A 36 10.11 -1.74 -23.25
C LYS A 36 9.87 -2.69 -22.08
N PHE A 37 10.93 -2.90 -21.30
CA PHE A 37 10.87 -3.59 -20.03
C PHE A 37 11.54 -2.73 -18.95
N PHE A 38 10.94 -2.67 -17.77
CA PHE A 38 11.57 -2.04 -16.62
C PHE A 38 11.14 -2.72 -15.32
N ILE A 39 11.99 -2.58 -14.31
CA ILE A 39 11.78 -3.12 -12.97
C ILE A 39 11.51 -1.94 -12.03
N GLY A 40 10.45 -2.05 -11.25
CA GLY A 40 10.07 -1.06 -10.24
C GLY A 40 9.94 -1.68 -8.85
N PHE A 41 9.80 -0.80 -7.85
CA PHE A 41 9.46 -1.17 -6.48
C PHE A 41 7.99 -0.83 -6.23
N GLY A 42 7.19 -1.84 -5.91
CA GLY A 42 5.76 -1.76 -5.65
C GLY A 42 5.41 -2.16 -4.21
N GLY A 43 4.29 -2.85 -4.03
CA GLY A 43 3.81 -3.32 -2.73
C GLY A 43 3.19 -2.18 -1.90
N LYS A 44 1.95 -2.37 -1.47
CA LYS A 44 1.20 -1.31 -0.76
C LYS A 44 1.90 -0.88 0.51
N GLY A 45 2.47 -1.82 1.27
CA GLY A 45 3.21 -1.53 2.50
C GLY A 45 4.43 -0.65 2.23
N ALA A 46 5.32 -1.09 1.35
CA ALA A 46 6.49 -0.31 0.96
C ALA A 46 6.12 1.07 0.39
N ASN A 47 5.13 1.15 -0.50
CA ASN A 47 4.66 2.40 -1.09
C ASN A 47 4.12 3.40 -0.05
N GLN A 48 3.44 2.91 0.98
CA GLN A 48 2.92 3.75 2.06
C GLN A 48 4.06 4.21 2.99
N CYS A 49 5.00 3.31 3.32
CA CYS A 49 6.14 3.60 4.18
C CYS A 49 7.09 4.63 3.55
N ILE A 50 7.46 4.43 2.28
CA ILE A 50 8.32 5.37 1.53
C ILE A 50 7.65 6.74 1.39
N GLN A 51 6.34 6.78 1.13
CA GLN A 51 5.65 8.07 1.04
C GLN A 51 5.68 8.84 2.36
N ALA A 52 5.49 8.15 3.50
CA ALA A 52 5.60 8.77 4.82
C ALA A 52 7.03 9.29 5.07
N ALA A 53 8.06 8.51 4.69
CA ALA A 53 9.46 8.92 4.82
C ALA A 53 9.77 10.17 3.98
N ARG A 54 9.32 10.20 2.73
CA ARG A 54 9.46 11.37 1.83
C ARG A 54 8.74 12.62 2.35
N MET A 55 7.72 12.46 3.20
CA MET A 55 7.05 13.57 3.89
C MET A 55 7.76 13.99 5.20
N GLY A 56 8.90 13.38 5.52
CA GLY A 56 9.73 13.73 6.67
C GLY A 56 9.47 12.92 7.94
N ALA A 57 8.61 11.89 7.89
CA ALA A 57 8.38 11.02 9.05
C ALA A 57 9.58 10.09 9.26
N LYS A 58 9.94 9.84 10.53
CA LYS A 58 10.88 8.77 10.87
C LYS A 58 10.16 7.42 10.76
N THR A 59 10.53 6.61 9.77
CA THR A 59 9.79 5.39 9.41
C THR A 59 10.58 4.11 9.63
N ALA A 60 9.86 3.02 9.92
CA ALA A 60 10.40 1.66 9.85
C ALA A 60 9.47 0.74 9.07
N MET A 61 10.07 -0.15 8.28
CA MET A 61 9.34 -1.21 7.57
C MET A 61 9.49 -2.54 8.31
N VAL A 62 8.36 -3.18 8.61
CA VAL A 62 8.28 -4.57 9.08
C VAL A 62 7.74 -5.40 7.91
N CYS A 63 8.63 -6.13 7.25
CA CYS A 63 8.30 -6.95 6.10
C CYS A 63 9.28 -8.12 5.96
N LYS A 64 9.02 -8.99 4.98
CA LYS A 64 9.92 -10.09 4.65
C LYS A 64 10.09 -10.21 3.14
N VAL A 65 11.35 -10.25 2.70
CA VAL A 65 11.74 -10.43 1.31
C VAL A 65 12.52 -11.73 1.14
N GLY A 66 12.74 -12.17 -0.10
CA GLY A 66 13.61 -13.29 -0.38
C GLY A 66 15.07 -12.94 -0.10
N LYS A 67 15.88 -13.97 0.20
CA LYS A 67 17.34 -13.87 0.17
C LYS A 67 17.82 -14.06 -1.27
N ASP A 68 17.43 -13.10 -2.10
CA ASP A 68 17.66 -13.07 -3.54
C ASP A 68 18.01 -11.64 -4.00
N PHE A 69 18.35 -11.52 -5.28
CA PHE A 69 18.69 -10.24 -5.90
C PHE A 69 17.61 -9.18 -5.69
N PHE A 70 16.33 -9.53 -5.80
CA PHE A 70 15.24 -8.58 -5.64
C PHE A 70 15.11 -8.09 -4.20
N GLY A 71 15.30 -8.98 -3.23
CA GLY A 71 15.24 -8.65 -1.81
C GLY A 71 16.37 -7.71 -1.39
N GLU A 72 17.59 -7.95 -1.87
CA GLU A 72 18.74 -7.07 -1.64
C GLU A 72 18.50 -5.66 -2.22
N ASN A 73 18.00 -5.58 -3.46
CA ASN A 73 17.64 -4.30 -4.08
C ASN A 73 16.50 -3.60 -3.33
N TYR A 74 15.53 -4.33 -2.79
CA TYR A 74 14.45 -3.75 -1.99
C TYR A 74 14.94 -3.11 -0.70
N ILE A 75 15.84 -3.80 0.00
CA ILE A 75 16.48 -3.28 1.22
C ILE A 75 17.26 -2.01 0.88
N GLN A 76 17.97 -1.97 -0.25
CA GLN A 76 18.67 -0.75 -0.68
C GLN A 76 17.70 0.39 -1.00
N ASN A 77 16.61 0.10 -1.72
CA ASN A 77 15.58 1.11 -2.03
C ASN A 77 14.98 1.73 -0.75
N PHE A 78 14.78 0.96 0.32
CA PHE A 78 14.36 1.52 1.61
C PHE A 78 15.38 2.49 2.19
N LYS A 79 16.67 2.12 2.20
CA LYS A 79 17.76 2.98 2.68
C LYS A 79 17.84 4.28 1.88
N ASP A 80 17.73 4.19 0.55
CA ASP A 80 17.78 5.35 -0.35
C ASP A 80 16.60 6.32 -0.12
N ASN A 81 15.47 5.83 0.42
CA ASN A 81 14.31 6.63 0.78
C ASN A 81 14.23 6.97 2.29
N GLY A 82 15.29 6.71 3.07
CA GLY A 82 15.35 7.03 4.50
C GLY A 82 14.44 6.18 5.39
N VAL A 83 14.03 5.00 4.93
CA VAL A 83 13.23 4.04 5.71
C VAL A 83 14.14 3.10 6.50
N SER A 84 13.90 2.93 7.79
CA SER A 84 14.64 1.95 8.59
C SER A 84 14.34 0.52 8.14
N THR A 85 15.42 -0.25 7.90
CA THR A 85 15.35 -1.66 7.48
C THR A 85 15.62 -2.64 8.63
N GLU A 86 15.63 -2.17 9.88
CA GLU A 86 15.94 -2.98 11.06
C GLU A 86 15.05 -4.23 11.20
N PHE A 87 13.78 -4.13 10.77
CA PHE A 87 12.79 -5.19 10.86
C PHE A 87 12.45 -5.82 9.50
N VAL A 88 13.31 -5.62 8.49
CA VAL A 88 13.16 -6.27 7.18
C VAL A 88 13.83 -7.64 7.23
N GLY A 89 13.02 -8.69 7.29
CA GLY A 89 13.48 -10.07 7.27
C GLY A 89 13.86 -10.54 5.86
N GLN A 90 14.83 -11.46 5.78
CA GLN A 90 15.13 -12.20 4.55
C GLN A 90 14.93 -13.70 4.77
N THR A 91 14.45 -14.42 3.76
CA THR A 91 14.26 -15.89 3.83
C THR A 91 14.77 -16.59 2.57
N VAL A 92 15.29 -17.82 2.74
CA VAL A 92 15.66 -18.70 1.62
C VAL A 92 14.50 -19.58 1.15
N ASP A 93 13.39 -19.61 1.91
CA ASP A 93 12.26 -20.53 1.67
C ASP A 93 11.31 -20.02 0.58
N SER A 94 11.43 -18.75 0.19
CA SER A 94 10.62 -18.15 -0.87
C SER A 94 11.33 -16.96 -1.50
N ALA A 95 11.01 -16.71 -2.77
CA ALA A 95 11.47 -15.53 -3.48
C ALA A 95 10.80 -14.25 -2.94
N THR A 96 11.43 -13.10 -3.17
CA THR A 96 10.79 -11.79 -3.00
C THR A 96 9.50 -11.72 -3.82
N GLY A 97 8.45 -11.13 -3.25
CA GLY A 97 7.18 -11.00 -3.94
C GLY A 97 7.33 -10.23 -5.25
N ALA A 98 6.62 -10.64 -6.29
CA ALA A 98 6.72 -10.03 -7.62
C ALA A 98 5.34 -9.86 -8.29
N ALA A 99 5.16 -8.73 -8.97
CA ALA A 99 4.02 -8.46 -9.82
C ALA A 99 4.51 -8.44 -11.28
N SER A 100 4.09 -9.43 -12.06
CA SER A 100 4.33 -9.44 -13.51
C SER A 100 3.24 -8.63 -14.18
N ILE A 101 3.61 -7.49 -14.74
CA ILE A 101 2.69 -6.49 -15.26
C ILE A 101 2.91 -6.34 -16.77
N ILE A 102 1.84 -6.52 -17.53
CA ILE A 102 1.80 -6.12 -18.95
C ILE A 102 0.93 -4.88 -19.05
N VAL A 103 1.40 -3.83 -19.72
CA VAL A 103 0.62 -2.63 -20.03
C VAL A 103 0.59 -2.46 -21.53
N ASN A 104 -0.60 -2.25 -22.10
CA ASN A 104 -0.75 -1.99 -23.53
C ASN A 104 -0.73 -0.48 -23.87
N ASP A 105 -0.67 -0.15 -25.16
CA ASP A 105 -0.69 1.23 -25.65
C ASP A 105 -1.98 2.00 -25.30
N ALA A 106 -3.08 1.28 -25.03
CA ALA A 106 -4.34 1.87 -24.54
C ALA A 106 -4.35 2.12 -23.03
N GLY A 107 -3.30 1.74 -22.30
CA GLY A 107 -3.18 1.86 -20.84
C GLY A 107 -3.89 0.76 -20.05
N GLU A 108 -4.48 -0.24 -20.72
CA GLU A 108 -5.01 -1.44 -20.08
C GLU A 108 -3.86 -2.30 -19.54
N ASN A 109 -4.11 -3.06 -18.48
CA ASN A 109 -3.09 -3.91 -17.89
C ASN A 109 -3.59 -5.32 -17.56
N ALA A 110 -2.64 -6.25 -17.53
CA ALA A 110 -2.79 -7.58 -16.97
C ALA A 110 -1.70 -7.80 -15.93
N ILE A 111 -2.09 -8.19 -14.72
CA ILE A 111 -1.18 -8.31 -13.58
C ILE A 111 -1.29 -9.70 -12.97
N VAL A 112 -0.16 -10.39 -12.83
CA VAL A 112 -0.04 -11.62 -12.05
C VAL A 112 0.83 -11.35 -10.83
N ILE A 113 0.25 -11.53 -9.65
CA ILE A 113 0.94 -11.34 -8.37
C ILE A 113 1.37 -12.69 -7.82
N VAL A 114 2.63 -12.79 -7.42
CA VAL A 114 3.15 -13.87 -6.58
C VAL A 114 3.67 -13.24 -5.29
N ALA A 115 2.93 -13.44 -4.19
CA ALA A 115 3.24 -12.76 -2.92
C ALA A 115 4.58 -13.21 -2.32
N GLY A 116 5.00 -14.46 -2.55
CA GLY A 116 6.31 -14.97 -2.13
C GLY A 116 6.57 -14.80 -0.63
N ALA A 117 7.75 -14.29 -0.29
CA ALA A 117 8.21 -14.05 1.08
C ALA A 117 7.27 -13.19 1.93
N ASN A 118 6.40 -12.37 1.33
CA ASN A 118 5.39 -11.59 2.07
C ASN A 118 4.46 -12.49 2.91
N LEU A 119 4.13 -13.69 2.42
CA LEU A 119 3.28 -14.64 3.15
C LEU A 119 4.02 -15.37 4.28
N LEU A 120 5.35 -15.24 4.34
CA LEU A 120 6.19 -15.80 5.39
C LEU A 120 6.47 -14.80 6.51
N LEU A 121 5.99 -13.56 6.40
CA LEU A 121 5.97 -12.62 7.52
C LEU A 121 5.00 -13.16 8.59
N GLY A 122 5.46 -13.26 9.84
CA GLY A 122 4.65 -13.86 10.91
C GLY A 122 5.00 -13.40 12.32
N GLY A 123 4.48 -14.12 13.31
CA GLY A 123 4.53 -13.73 14.72
C GLY A 123 5.94 -13.54 15.28
N GLU A 124 6.93 -14.30 14.82
CA GLU A 124 8.33 -14.09 15.25
C GLU A 124 8.88 -12.75 14.77
N ASP A 125 8.55 -12.34 13.55
CA ASP A 125 8.98 -11.04 13.00
C ASP A 125 8.29 -9.90 13.76
N LEU A 126 6.98 -10.03 14.05
CA LEU A 126 6.24 -9.06 14.86
C LEU A 126 6.80 -8.96 16.28
N ARG A 127 7.19 -10.08 16.89
CA ARG A 127 7.81 -10.09 18.22
C ARG A 127 9.14 -9.35 18.23
N ARG A 128 9.97 -9.50 17.19
CA ARG A 128 11.20 -8.70 17.04
C ARG A 128 10.91 -7.22 16.86
N ALA A 129 9.85 -6.87 16.13
CA ALA A 129 9.43 -5.50 15.88
C ALA A 129 8.61 -4.88 17.04
N LEU A 130 8.27 -5.65 18.08
CA LEU A 130 7.40 -5.20 19.18
C LEU A 130 7.87 -3.89 19.84
N PRO A 131 9.16 -3.67 20.13
CA PRO A 131 9.62 -2.40 20.72
C PRO A 131 9.34 -1.19 19.83
N ALA A 132 9.37 -1.35 18.51
CA ALA A 132 9.01 -0.29 17.56
C ALA A 132 7.49 -0.14 17.45
N LEU A 133 6.75 -1.26 17.34
CA LEU A 133 5.28 -1.27 17.21
C LEU A 133 4.55 -0.72 18.43
N SER A 134 5.12 -0.82 19.64
CA SER A 134 4.51 -0.34 20.88
C SER A 134 4.81 1.12 21.19
N ARG A 135 5.82 1.71 20.54
CA ARG A 135 6.29 3.07 20.81
C ARG A 135 6.06 4.03 19.64
N ALA A 136 5.64 3.52 18.49
CA ALA A 136 5.33 4.33 17.32
C ALA A 136 4.15 5.27 17.58
N LYS A 137 4.05 6.37 16.83
CA LYS A 137 2.83 7.20 16.87
C LYS A 137 1.71 6.57 16.06
N VAL A 138 2.06 5.99 14.91
CA VAL A 138 1.13 5.35 13.98
C VAL A 138 1.66 4.01 13.51
N MET A 139 0.79 3.01 13.44
CA MET A 139 1.01 1.75 12.74
C MET A 139 0.10 1.68 11.52
N VAL A 140 0.66 1.30 10.37
CA VAL A 140 -0.09 1.12 9.12
C VAL A 140 0.03 -0.32 8.64
N CYS A 141 -1.10 -0.94 8.24
CA CYS A 141 -1.08 -2.26 7.61
C CYS A 141 -2.11 -2.41 6.48
N GLN A 142 -1.92 -3.44 5.66
CA GLN A 142 -2.77 -3.77 4.50
C GLN A 142 -3.05 -5.27 4.42
N LEU A 143 -3.59 -5.76 3.29
CA LEU A 143 -3.93 -7.18 3.06
C LEU A 143 -3.07 -7.86 1.98
N GLU A 144 -1.80 -7.45 1.83
CA GLU A 144 -0.83 -8.10 0.93
C GLU A 144 0.17 -9.02 1.67
N VAL A 145 -0.03 -9.22 2.97
CA VAL A 145 0.61 -10.27 3.79
C VAL A 145 -0.50 -11.18 4.36
N SER A 146 -0.15 -12.19 5.15
CA SER A 146 -1.17 -13.02 5.82
C SER A 146 -2.12 -12.14 6.66
N PRO A 147 -3.46 -12.26 6.50
CA PRO A 147 -4.43 -11.52 7.31
C PRO A 147 -4.17 -11.68 8.82
N ASP A 148 -3.80 -12.89 9.26
CA ASP A 148 -3.50 -13.15 10.67
C ASP A 148 -2.35 -12.28 11.19
N THR A 149 -1.35 -12.00 10.34
CA THR A 149 -0.20 -11.16 10.70
C THR A 149 -0.59 -9.69 10.77
N SER A 150 -1.38 -9.20 9.80
CA SER A 150 -1.92 -7.84 9.84
C SER A 150 -2.82 -7.63 11.07
N LEU A 151 -3.66 -8.61 11.41
CA LEU A 151 -4.53 -8.53 12.58
C LEU A 151 -3.74 -8.54 13.89
N GLN A 152 -2.70 -9.37 13.99
CA GLN A 152 -1.81 -9.37 15.15
C GLN A 152 -1.09 -8.03 15.31
N ALA A 153 -0.60 -7.44 14.21
CA ALA A 153 0.01 -6.11 14.26
C ALA A 153 -0.98 -5.03 14.72
N LEU A 154 -2.22 -5.05 14.21
CA LEU A 154 -3.30 -4.16 14.65
C LEU A 154 -3.57 -4.29 16.14
N ARG A 155 -3.76 -5.51 16.64
CA ARG A 155 -4.01 -5.78 18.07
C ARG A 155 -2.86 -5.25 18.94
N LEU A 156 -1.63 -5.63 18.61
CA LEU A 156 -0.43 -5.24 19.38
C LEU A 156 -0.29 -3.72 19.45
N SER A 157 -0.47 -3.02 18.34
CA SER A 157 -0.40 -1.55 18.31
C SER A 157 -1.56 -0.90 19.08
N HIS A 158 -2.79 -1.39 18.88
CA HIS A 158 -3.97 -0.87 19.58
C HIS A 158 -3.86 -1.05 21.10
N GLU A 159 -3.44 -2.22 21.58
CA GLU A 159 -3.22 -2.50 23.01
C GLU A 159 -2.13 -1.62 23.65
N ASN A 160 -1.19 -1.12 22.85
CA ASN A 160 -0.13 -0.21 23.28
C ASN A 160 -0.47 1.27 23.04
N ASN A 161 -1.73 1.59 22.72
CA ASN A 161 -2.22 2.96 22.44
C ASN A 161 -1.52 3.63 21.23
N VAL A 162 -1.00 2.84 20.29
CA VAL A 162 -0.48 3.32 19.02
C VAL A 162 -1.63 3.47 18.03
N LYS A 163 -1.67 4.59 17.30
CA LYS A 163 -2.77 4.83 16.35
C LYS A 163 -2.71 3.86 15.19
N THR A 164 -3.82 3.19 14.88
CA THR A 164 -3.86 2.18 13.82
C THR A 164 -4.54 2.71 12.56
N ILE A 165 -3.84 2.60 11.42
CA ILE A 165 -4.41 2.85 10.10
C ILE A 165 -4.42 1.53 9.34
N PHE A 166 -5.60 1.08 8.97
CA PHE A 166 -5.76 -0.13 8.18
C PHE A 166 -6.32 0.21 6.80
N ASN A 167 -5.63 -0.27 5.78
CA ASN A 167 -6.12 -0.22 4.41
C ASN A 167 -6.45 -1.65 3.95
N PRO A 168 -7.73 -2.05 3.84
CA PRO A 168 -8.14 -3.42 3.51
C PRO A 168 -7.96 -3.71 2.01
N ALA A 169 -6.73 -3.59 1.52
CA ALA A 169 -6.39 -3.67 0.12
C ALA A 169 -5.32 -4.76 -0.12
N PRO A 170 -5.54 -5.68 -1.08
CA PRO A 170 -6.81 -5.91 -1.77
C PRO A 170 -7.91 -6.39 -0.81
N ALA A 171 -9.15 -5.95 -1.04
CA ALA A 171 -10.26 -6.36 -0.19
C ALA A 171 -10.59 -7.84 -0.40
N ILE A 172 -11.00 -8.50 0.69
CA ILE A 172 -11.47 -9.87 0.70
C ILE A 172 -12.96 -9.90 1.12
N PRO A 173 -13.79 -10.80 0.56
CA PRO A 173 -15.24 -10.79 0.83
C PRO A 173 -15.60 -11.02 2.30
N VAL A 174 -14.81 -11.85 3.00
CA VAL A 174 -15.01 -12.15 4.42
C VAL A 174 -13.77 -11.69 5.17
N LEU A 175 -13.91 -10.55 5.85
CA LEU A 175 -12.89 -9.98 6.70
C LEU A 175 -13.24 -10.22 8.16
N ASP A 176 -12.26 -10.67 8.96
CA ASP A 176 -12.45 -10.86 10.40
C ASP A 176 -13.00 -9.56 11.03
N PRO A 177 -14.12 -9.61 11.79
CA PRO A 177 -14.71 -8.44 12.41
C PRO A 177 -13.76 -7.61 13.28
N GLU A 178 -12.68 -8.22 13.77
CA GLU A 178 -11.71 -7.53 14.58
C GLU A 178 -10.83 -6.55 13.82
N PHE A 179 -10.68 -6.69 12.50
CA PHE A 179 -10.05 -5.64 11.69
C PHE A 179 -10.77 -4.31 11.82
N TYR A 180 -12.11 -4.32 11.85
CA TYR A 180 -12.88 -3.08 12.00
C TYR A 180 -12.65 -2.48 13.40
N ARG A 181 -12.75 -3.31 14.45
CA ARG A 181 -12.63 -2.87 15.85
C ARG A 181 -11.22 -2.37 16.21
N ALA A 182 -10.18 -3.00 15.67
CA ALA A 182 -8.80 -2.65 15.94
C ALA A 182 -8.28 -1.50 15.06
N SER A 183 -9.13 -0.91 14.20
CA SER A 183 -8.78 0.19 13.30
C SER A 183 -9.28 1.53 13.83
N ASP A 184 -8.36 2.41 14.20
CA ASP A 184 -8.70 3.81 14.46
C ASP A 184 -9.12 4.53 13.18
N VAL A 185 -8.40 4.26 12.08
CA VAL A 185 -8.71 4.76 10.75
C VAL A 185 -8.77 3.58 9.78
N PHE A 186 -9.94 3.37 9.21
CA PHE A 186 -10.18 2.37 8.17
C PHE A 186 -10.28 3.07 6.81
N CYS A 187 -9.30 2.86 5.93
CA CYS A 187 -9.18 3.61 4.67
C CYS A 187 -9.23 2.69 3.46
N CYS A 188 -10.26 2.81 2.63
CA CYS A 188 -10.46 1.97 1.43
C CYS A 188 -10.88 2.80 0.21
N ASN A 189 -10.89 2.21 -0.97
CA ASN A 189 -11.46 2.82 -2.19
C ASN A 189 -12.93 2.38 -2.41
N GLU A 190 -13.55 2.88 -3.49
CA GLU A 190 -14.94 2.55 -3.83
C GLU A 190 -15.18 1.04 -3.97
N SER A 191 -14.36 0.35 -4.76
CA SER A 191 -14.52 -1.08 -5.05
C SER A 191 -14.30 -1.97 -3.81
N GLU A 192 -13.36 -1.57 -2.94
CA GLU A 192 -13.08 -2.24 -1.68
C GLU A 192 -14.23 -2.04 -0.68
N ALA A 193 -14.76 -0.82 -0.59
CA ALA A 193 -15.93 -0.51 0.24
C ALA A 193 -17.16 -1.29 -0.21
N GLU A 194 -17.41 -1.36 -1.53
CA GLU A 194 -18.51 -2.15 -2.10
C GLU A 194 -18.37 -3.63 -1.78
N LEU A 195 -17.18 -4.21 -1.97
CA LEU A 195 -16.94 -5.63 -1.68
C LEU A 195 -17.19 -5.96 -0.20
N LEU A 196 -16.72 -5.09 0.71
CA LEU A 196 -16.83 -5.32 2.15
C LEU A 196 -18.27 -5.12 2.64
N THR A 197 -18.98 -4.12 2.14
CA THR A 197 -20.29 -3.70 2.67
C THR A 197 -21.48 -4.29 1.92
N GLY A 198 -21.29 -4.70 0.67
CA GLY A 198 -22.36 -5.02 -0.27
C GLY A 198 -23.12 -3.79 -0.79
N VAL A 199 -22.67 -2.57 -0.45
CA VAL A 199 -23.28 -1.31 -0.89
C VAL A 199 -22.51 -0.80 -2.11
N ALA A 200 -23.18 -0.72 -3.26
CA ALA A 200 -22.58 -0.15 -4.47
C ALA A 200 -22.14 1.31 -4.25
N VAL A 201 -20.93 1.67 -4.67
CA VAL A 201 -20.36 3.01 -4.46
C VAL A 201 -20.15 3.75 -5.79
N ALA A 202 -21.20 4.38 -6.30
CA ALA A 202 -21.16 5.15 -7.56
C ALA A 202 -21.10 6.67 -7.35
N SER A 203 -21.50 7.16 -6.18
CA SER A 203 -21.59 8.57 -5.82
C SER A 203 -21.03 8.88 -4.42
N ILE A 204 -20.90 10.17 -4.10
CA ILE A 204 -20.48 10.65 -2.77
C ILE A 204 -21.46 10.19 -1.69
N GLU A 205 -22.77 10.21 -1.98
CA GLU A 205 -23.82 9.76 -1.05
C GLU A 205 -23.71 8.26 -0.80
N ASP A 206 -23.48 7.47 -1.85
CA ASP A 206 -23.27 6.02 -1.72
C ASP A 206 -22.06 5.71 -0.85
N ALA A 207 -20.95 6.45 -1.03
CA ALA A 207 -19.76 6.32 -0.19
C ALA A 207 -20.08 6.66 1.27
N GLY A 208 -20.90 7.68 1.54
CA GLY A 208 -21.40 7.97 2.88
C GLY A 208 -22.16 6.79 3.51
N ARG A 209 -23.04 6.12 2.74
CA ARG A 209 -23.78 4.94 3.23
C ARG A 209 -22.87 3.74 3.50
N ALA A 210 -21.93 3.45 2.60
CA ALA A 210 -20.95 2.39 2.79
C ALA A 210 -20.06 2.68 4.02
N GLY A 211 -19.63 3.94 4.18
CA GLY A 211 -18.87 4.37 5.34
C GLY A 211 -19.62 4.22 6.66
N GLN A 212 -20.92 4.54 6.67
CA GLN A 212 -21.78 4.34 7.84
C GLN A 212 -21.90 2.86 8.24
N GLU A 213 -21.96 1.97 7.25
CA GLU A 213 -21.95 0.52 7.48
C GLU A 213 -20.62 0.05 8.10
N LEU A 214 -19.49 0.54 7.60
CA LEU A 214 -18.17 0.24 8.19
C LEU A 214 -18.04 0.76 9.63
N LEU A 215 -18.58 1.94 9.94
CA LEU A 215 -18.65 2.43 11.32
C LEU A 215 -19.50 1.51 12.22
N ARG A 216 -20.66 1.03 11.74
CA ARG A 216 -21.50 0.08 12.50
C ARG A 216 -20.80 -1.24 12.80
N ARG A 217 -19.85 -1.65 11.95
CA ARG A 217 -19.04 -2.86 12.15
C ARG A 217 -17.91 -2.67 13.17
N GLY A 218 -17.64 -1.45 13.60
CA GLY A 218 -16.75 -1.15 14.72
C GLY A 218 -15.57 -0.24 14.41
N CYS A 219 -15.45 0.30 13.19
CA CYS A 219 -14.40 1.27 12.87
C CYS A 219 -14.59 2.56 13.67
N SER A 220 -13.50 3.15 14.16
CA SER A 220 -13.57 4.46 14.84
C SER A 220 -13.72 5.61 13.85
N SER A 221 -12.95 5.59 12.76
CA SER A 221 -13.07 6.51 11.62
C SER A 221 -12.96 5.74 10.32
N VAL A 222 -13.68 6.21 9.29
CA VAL A 222 -13.68 5.61 7.96
C VAL A 222 -13.35 6.68 6.92
N ILE A 223 -12.45 6.33 6.00
CA ILE A 223 -12.12 7.12 4.82
C ILE A 223 -12.40 6.25 3.59
N ILE A 224 -13.27 6.73 2.71
CA ILE A 224 -13.48 6.13 1.39
C ILE A 224 -12.91 7.08 0.34
N THR A 225 -11.84 6.66 -0.32
CA THR A 225 -11.22 7.39 -1.42
C THR A 225 -12.07 7.25 -2.69
N LEU A 226 -12.19 8.34 -3.45
CA LEU A 226 -13.10 8.48 -4.60
C LEU A 226 -12.35 8.87 -5.89
N GLY A 227 -11.10 8.42 -6.02
CA GLY A 227 -10.20 8.81 -7.11
C GLY A 227 -10.09 10.33 -7.27
N SER A 228 -10.40 10.84 -8.47
CA SER A 228 -10.36 12.27 -8.80
C SER A 228 -11.42 13.12 -8.07
N ARG A 229 -12.35 12.49 -7.35
CA ARG A 229 -13.37 13.19 -6.55
C ARG A 229 -12.93 13.41 -5.11
N GLY A 230 -11.71 13.03 -4.73
CA GLY A 230 -11.19 13.22 -3.36
C GLY A 230 -11.57 12.05 -2.45
N CYS A 231 -12.14 12.32 -1.28
CA CYS A 231 -12.58 11.27 -0.35
C CYS A 231 -13.78 11.68 0.50
N VAL A 232 -14.44 10.70 1.09
CA VAL A 232 -15.46 10.88 2.13
C VAL A 232 -14.92 10.39 3.46
N VAL A 233 -15.15 11.16 4.52
CA VAL A 233 -14.70 10.89 5.88
C VAL A 233 -15.89 10.81 6.83
N LEU A 234 -15.89 9.80 7.70
CA LEU A 234 -16.86 9.64 8.78
C LEU A 234 -16.14 9.25 10.08
N SER A 235 -16.69 9.66 11.22
CA SER A 235 -16.16 9.36 12.55
C SER A 235 -17.26 8.93 13.49
N ALA A 236 -17.01 7.87 14.27
CA ALA A 236 -17.92 7.40 15.32
C ALA A 236 -18.03 8.39 16.50
N GLN A 237 -17.11 9.34 16.64
CA GLN A 237 -17.22 10.40 17.68
C GLN A 237 -18.31 11.43 17.35
N GLU A 238 -18.75 11.47 16.10
CA GLU A 238 -19.83 12.34 15.65
C GLU A 238 -20.92 11.53 14.90
N PRO A 239 -21.64 10.60 15.56
CA PRO A 239 -22.56 9.68 14.88
C PRO A 239 -23.74 10.38 14.19
N SER A 240 -24.08 11.59 14.66
CA SER A 240 -25.15 12.42 14.09
C SER A 240 -24.66 13.35 12.99
N SER A 241 -23.34 13.46 12.77
CA SER A 241 -22.79 14.26 11.68
C SER A 241 -22.93 13.51 10.36
N PRO A 242 -23.40 14.17 9.29
CA PRO A 242 -23.38 13.58 7.96
C PRO A 242 -21.93 13.31 7.52
N SER A 243 -21.76 12.38 6.59
CA SER A 243 -20.46 12.11 5.97
C SER A 243 -19.85 13.39 5.38
N HIS A 244 -18.57 13.65 5.65
CA HIS A 244 -17.89 14.85 5.15
C HIS A 244 -17.13 14.54 3.86
N HIS A 245 -17.49 15.21 2.76
CA HIS A 245 -16.77 15.10 1.49
C HIS A 245 -15.60 16.10 1.44
N VAL A 246 -14.40 15.58 1.17
CA VAL A 246 -13.19 16.37 0.95
C VAL A 246 -12.83 16.28 -0.53
N PRO A 247 -13.09 17.33 -1.34
CA PRO A 247 -12.77 17.31 -2.76
C PRO A 247 -11.26 17.47 -3.00
N THR A 248 -10.80 17.08 -4.19
CA THR A 248 -9.44 17.36 -4.66
C THR A 248 -9.47 18.35 -5.83
N LYS A 249 -8.36 19.04 -6.08
CA LYS A 249 -8.22 19.92 -7.24
C LYS A 249 -8.01 19.06 -8.49
N PRO A 250 -8.67 19.36 -9.62
CA PRO A 250 -8.41 18.68 -10.88
C PRO A 250 -6.94 18.83 -11.29
N VAL A 251 -6.33 17.73 -11.70
CA VAL A 251 -4.97 17.68 -12.24
C VAL A 251 -4.96 16.82 -13.49
N THR A 252 -4.06 17.13 -14.43
CA THR A 252 -3.82 16.26 -15.59
C THR A 252 -3.17 14.97 -15.10
N THR A 253 -3.88 13.86 -15.25
CA THR A 253 -3.40 12.55 -14.83
C THR A 253 -2.34 12.02 -15.81
N VAL A 254 -1.14 11.73 -15.31
CA VAL A 254 -0.06 11.07 -16.07
C VAL A 254 -0.05 9.57 -15.80
N ASP A 255 -0.03 9.19 -14.51
CA ASP A 255 -0.17 7.80 -14.04
C ASP A 255 -0.86 7.83 -12.66
N THR A 256 -1.90 7.01 -12.46
CA THR A 256 -2.59 6.86 -11.16
C THR A 256 -2.03 5.71 -10.34
N THR A 257 -1.27 4.82 -10.97
CA THR A 257 -0.52 3.78 -10.26
C THR A 257 0.73 4.43 -9.68
N ARG A 258 1.04 4.20 -8.39
CA ARG A 258 2.33 4.58 -7.80
C ARG A 258 3.49 3.74 -8.37
N LYS A 259 3.42 3.33 -9.63
CA LYS A 259 4.55 2.74 -10.34
C LYS A 259 5.67 3.76 -10.30
N ALA A 260 6.89 3.31 -10.04
CA ALA A 260 8.08 4.14 -10.01
C ALA A 260 8.29 4.81 -11.39
N SER A 261 7.62 5.93 -11.63
CA SER A 261 7.93 6.86 -12.71
C SER A 261 8.91 7.95 -12.24
N ASP A 262 9.52 7.81 -11.06
CA ASP A 262 10.70 8.59 -10.66
C ASP A 262 11.98 7.99 -11.28
N GLN A 263 11.99 7.80 -12.60
CA GLN A 263 13.23 8.04 -13.33
C GLN A 263 13.15 9.49 -13.81
N PRO A 264 14.19 10.32 -13.62
CA PRO A 264 14.13 11.72 -14.02
C PRO A 264 13.97 11.81 -15.54
N THR A 265 12.73 12.01 -15.98
CA THR A 265 12.38 12.47 -17.34
C THR A 265 13.02 13.82 -17.66
N SER A 266 13.73 14.44 -16.73
CA SER A 266 14.44 15.71 -16.87
C SER A 266 15.91 15.62 -17.31
N LEU A 267 16.51 14.42 -17.46
CA LEU A 267 17.91 14.29 -17.91
C LEU A 267 18.09 13.91 -19.39
N GLN A 268 17.04 13.42 -20.07
CA GLN A 268 17.09 13.20 -21.53
C GLN A 268 16.61 14.43 -22.33
N GLN A 269 15.71 15.25 -21.78
CA GLN A 269 15.24 16.47 -22.46
C GLN A 269 16.21 17.66 -22.39
N LYS A 270 17.29 17.58 -21.61
CA LYS A 270 18.33 18.64 -21.53
C LYS A 270 19.60 18.37 -22.34
N ARG A 271 19.69 17.24 -23.05
CA ARG A 271 20.80 16.96 -23.98
C ARG A 271 20.47 17.27 -25.44
N GLU A 272 19.19 17.28 -25.83
CA GLU A 272 18.78 17.61 -27.20
C GLU A 272 18.63 19.13 -27.47
N GLN A 273 18.74 19.98 -26.43
CA GLN A 273 18.74 21.44 -26.57
C GLN A 273 20.13 22.09 -26.44
N ALA A 274 21.20 21.30 -26.25
CA ALA A 274 22.58 21.80 -26.19
C ALA A 274 23.44 21.36 -27.40
N GLU A 275 22.83 20.71 -28.39
CA GLU A 275 23.48 20.33 -29.66
C GLU A 275 22.83 21.01 -30.88
N ASN A 276 21.97 22.02 -30.66
CA ASN A 276 21.30 22.78 -31.72
C ASN A 276 21.17 24.29 -31.43
N GLU A 277 22.06 24.85 -30.62
CA GLU A 277 22.39 26.29 -30.50
C GLU A 277 23.89 26.44 -30.24
#